data_AF-A0A9E5L0P7-F1
#
_entry.id   AF-A0A9E5L0P7-F1
#
_cell.length_a   1.000
_cell.length_b   1.000
_cell.length_c   1.000
_cell.angle_alpha   90.00
_cell.angle_beta   90.00
_cell.angle_gamma   90.00
#
_symmetry.space_group_name_H-M   'P 1'
#
loop_
_entity.id
_entity.type
_entity.pdbx_description
1 polymer ?
#
loop_
_entity_poly.entity_id
_entity_poly.type
_entity_poly.pdbx_seq_one_letter_code
_entity_poly.pdbx_strand_id
1 'polypeptide(L)' 'MIGDVIKFTSIKPRRIQVAGRTKYFIDMLGERVYLEHVEKAILQTSKLTNTVITDYTV' A
#
# COMPACT_ATOMS: atom_id res chain seq x y z
N MET A 1 9.73 -2.14 -9.72
CA MET A 1 9.05 -1.31 -10.74
C MET A 1 8.70 0.03 -10.11
N ILE A 2 8.82 1.12 -10.87
CA ILE A 2 8.36 2.46 -10.46
C ILE A 2 6.83 2.39 -10.37
N GLY A 3 6.29 2.80 -9.22
CA GLY A 3 4.88 2.60 -8.86
C GLY A 3 4.04 3.86 -8.86
N ASP A 4 4.54 5.00 -9.34
CA ASP A 4 3.77 6.23 -9.31
C ASP A 4 2.63 6.17 -10.34
N VAL A 5 1.42 6.53 -9.90
CA VAL A 5 0.24 6.70 -10.76
C VAL A 5 0.15 8.17 -11.11
N ILE A 6 0.12 8.50 -12.40
CA ILE A 6 0.00 9.88 -12.87
C ILE A 6 -1.32 10.08 -13.61
N LYS A 7 -1.88 11.29 -13.47
CA LYS A 7 -3.02 11.76 -14.25
C LYS A 7 -2.58 12.93 -15.13
N PHE A 8 -2.91 12.87 -16.41
CA PHE A 8 -2.73 14.01 -17.32
C PHE A 8 -3.79 15.07 -17.02
N THR A 9 -3.35 16.30 -16.76
CA THR A 9 -4.24 17.41 -16.38
C THR A 9 -4.36 18.48 -17.46
N SER A 10 -3.39 18.59 -18.37
CA SER A 10 -3.52 19.43 -19.58
C SER A 10 -2.56 19.01 -20.68
N ILE A 11 -2.99 19.18 -21.94
CA ILE A 11 -2.19 18.91 -23.14
C ILE A 11 -1.36 20.15 -23.55
N LYS A 12 -1.86 21.36 -23.29
CA LYS A 12 -1.16 22.65 -23.51
C LYS A 12 -1.61 23.69 -22.46
N PRO A 13 -0.72 24.17 -21.58
CA PRO A 13 0.63 23.65 -21.33
C PRO A 13 0.57 22.22 -20.79
N ARG A 14 1.56 21.38 -21.12
CA ARG A 14 1.59 19.98 -20.67
C ARG A 14 1.70 19.92 -19.15
N ARG A 15 0.72 19.30 -18.50
CA ARG A 15 0.70 19.14 -17.04
C ARG A 15 0.32 17.71 -16.67
N ILE A 16 1.02 17.18 -15.67
CA ILE A 16 0.71 15.92 -15.01
C ILE A 16 0.56 16.17 -13.52
N GLN A 17 -0.28 15.36 -12.88
CA GLN A 17 -0.43 15.33 -11.43
C GLN A 17 -0.09 13.92 -10.95
N VAL A 18 0.74 13.82 -9.91
CA VAL A 18 0.96 12.56 -9.20
C VAL A 18 -0.33 12.24 -8.44
N ALA A 19 -1.02 11.18 -8.87
CA ALA A 19 -2.32 10.76 -8.35
C ALA A 19 -2.21 9.69 -7.25
N GLY A 20 -1.05 9.05 -7.12
CA GLY A 20 -0.81 8.09 -6.05
C GLY A 20 0.38 7.18 -6.34
N ARG A 21 0.48 6.09 -5.57
CA ARG A 21 1.40 4.99 -5.81
C ARG A 21 0.64 3.66 -5.88
N THR A 22 1.16 2.72 -6.67
CA THR A 22 0.64 1.35 -6.80
C THR A 22 0.95 0.49 -5.59
N LYS A 23 1.87 0.92 -4.71
CA LYS A 23 2.14 0.29 -3.42
C LYS A 23 1.59 1.14 -2.29
N TYR A 24 0.73 0.54 -1.48
CA TYR A 24 0.18 1.11 -0.26
C TYR A 24 1.09 0.77 0.93
N PHE A 25 1.44 1.79 1.70
CA PHE A 25 2.18 1.64 2.95
C PHE A 25 1.69 2.67 3.96
N ILE A 26 1.70 2.29 5.24
CA ILE A 26 1.57 3.24 6.35
C ILE A 26 2.97 3.78 6.63
N ASP A 27 3.09 5.10 6.77
CA ASP A 27 4.31 5.75 7.25
C ASP A 27 4.10 6.25 8.68
N MET A 28 4.96 5.82 9.58
CA MET A 28 5.02 6.32 10.95
C MET A 28 6.47 6.58 11.32
N LEU A 29 6.81 7.82 11.64
CA LEU A 29 8.16 8.22 12.09
C LEU A 29 9.30 7.81 11.12
N GLY A 30 9.03 7.76 9.81
CA GLY A 30 10.02 7.38 8.81
C GLY A 30 10.15 5.86 8.59
N GLU A 31 9.42 5.06 9.36
CA GLU A 31 9.23 3.64 9.08
C GLU A 31 8.04 3.44 8.14
N ARG A 32 8.21 2.57 7.14
CA ARG A 32 7.18 2.25 6.16
C ARG A 32 6.75 0.80 6.28
N VAL A 33 5.49 0.59 6.60
CA VAL A 33 4.89 -0.73 6.66
C VAL A 33 4.06 -0.94 5.41
N TYR A 34 4.53 -1.81 4.51
CA TYR A 34 3.79 -2.16 3.31
C TYR A 34 2.64 -3.11 3.64
N LEU A 35 1.48 -2.88 3.02
CA LEU A 35 0.29 -3.72 3.21
C LEU A 35 0.59 -5.21 2.96
N GLU A 36 1.39 -5.50 1.92
CA GLU A 36 1.83 -6.86 1.57
C GLU A 36 2.59 -7.58 2.69
N HIS A 37 3.29 -6.83 3.55
CA HIS A 37 3.99 -7.40 4.70
C HIS A 37 3.04 -7.66 5.87
N VAL A 38 2.07 -6.77 6.08
CA VAL A 38 1.03 -6.94 7.10
C VAL A 38 0.20 -8.19 6.79
N GLU A 39 -0.26 -8.35 5.55
CA GLU A 39 -1.01 -9.54 5.10
C GLU A 39 -0.23 -10.84 5.35
N LYS A 40 1.07 -10.85 5.02
CA LYS A 40 1.93 -12.01 5.26
C LYS A 40 2.09 -12.31 6.75
N ALA A 41 2.33 -11.29 7.57
CA ALA A 41 2.51 -11.45 9.01
C ALA A 41 1.22 -11.97 9.68
N ILE A 42 0.08 -11.42 9.29
CA ILE A 42 -1.26 -11.84 9.72
C ILE A 42 -1.49 -13.32 9.39
N LEU A 43 -1.25 -13.73 8.14
CA LEU A 43 -1.42 -15.11 7.70
C LEU A 43 -0.46 -16.09 8.40
N GLN A 44 0.81 -15.69 8.59
CA GLN A 44 1.79 -16.50 9.31
C GLN A 44 1.39 -16.69 10.77
N THR A 45 0.96 -15.62 11.44
CA THR A 45 0.54 -15.67 12.84
C THR A 45 -0.70 -16.53 13.01
N SER A 46 -1.71 -16.36 12.15
CA SER A 46 -2.92 -17.20 12.12
C SER A 46 -2.60 -18.68 12.03
N LYS A 47 -1.63 -19.06 11.18
CA LYS A 47 -1.17 -20.46 11.05
C LYS A 47 -0.46 -20.96 12.31
N LEU A 48 0.37 -20.12 12.93
CA LEU A 48 1.11 -20.48 14.15
C LEU A 48 0.20 -20.63 15.37
N THR A 49 -0.83 -19.78 15.48
CA THR A 49 -1.77 -19.77 16.60
C THR A 49 -3.03 -20.60 16.35
N ASN A 50 -3.13 -21.25 15.18
CA ASN A 50 -4.30 -21.99 14.73
C ASN A 50 -5.61 -21.18 14.88
N THR A 51 -5.56 -19.89 14.52
CA THR A 51 -6.66 -18.94 14.69
C THR A 51 -7.20 -18.50 13.35
N VAL A 52 -8.52 -18.33 13.23
CA VAL A 52 -9.17 -17.79 12.03
C VAL A 52 -9.35 -16.28 12.21
N ILE A 53 -8.94 -15.51 11.20
CA ILE A 53 -9.09 -14.06 11.20
C ILE A 53 -10.36 -13.73 10.42
N THR A 54 -11.32 -13.09 11.10
CA THR A 54 -12.64 -12.77 10.54
C THR A 54 -12.67 -11.44 9.82
N ASP A 55 -11.95 -10.43 10.31
CA ASP A 55 -11.84 -9.12 9.67
C ASP A 55 -10.64 -8.32 10.22
N TYR A 56 -10.11 -7.37 9.44
CA TYR A 56 -9.09 -6.42 9.89
C TYR A 56 -9.09 -5.13 9.03
N THR A 57 -8.61 -4.01 9.59
CA THR A 57 -8.48 -2.72 8.89
C THR A 57 -7.06 -2.18 8.98
N VAL A 58 -6.68 -1.35 8.01
CA VAL A 58 -5.38 -0.67 7.88
C VAL A 58 -5.60 0.83 7.75
#